data_AF-A0A6J4VTY6-F1
#
_entry.id   AF-A0A6J4VTY6-F1
#
_cell.length_a   1.000
_cell.length_b   1.000
_cell.length_c   1.000
_cell.angle_alpha   90.00
_cell.angle_beta   90.00
_cell.angle_gamma   90.00
#
_symmetry.space_group_name_H-M   'P 1'
#
loop_
_entity.id
_entity.type
_entity.pdbx_description
1 polymer ?
#
loop_
_entity_poly.entity_id
_entity_poly.type
_entity_poly.pdbx_seq_one_letter_code
_entity_poly.pdbx_strand_id
1 'polypeptide(L)'
;MSAVTTVFLDWCCQEAAARGKTALLLVWDNASWHISKAVRTWIRDHNRRVKASGQGVRLLVCPLPIKSPWLNPIEPKWAHTKRQVVEPDRLLPARELAERVCDALECPYHAHIPTPEKAA
;
A
#
# COMPACT_ATOMS: atom_id res chain seq x y z
N MET A 1 -0.06 -13.04 -0.91
CA MET A 1 0.03 -11.61 -1.28
C MET A 1 -1.32 -10.96 -1.51
N SER A 2 -2.22 -11.50 -2.35
CA SER A 2 -3.54 -10.87 -2.59
C SER A 2 -4.37 -10.62 -1.32
N ALA A 3 -4.35 -11.55 -0.35
CA ALA A 3 -5.03 -11.38 0.94
C ALA A 3 -4.45 -10.21 1.77
N VAL A 4 -3.13 -10.08 1.79
CA VAL A 4 -2.43 -8.95 2.44
C VAL A 4 -2.81 -7.64 1.75
N THR A 5 -2.87 -7.63 0.41
CA THR A 5 -3.30 -6.46 -0.36
C THR A 5 -4.71 -6.01 0.01
N THR A 6 -5.67 -6.93 0.13
CA THR A 6 -7.05 -6.54 0.51
C THR A 6 -7.14 -6.00 1.93
N VAL A 7 -6.38 -6.55 2.89
CA VAL A 7 -6.31 -6.01 4.25
C VAL A 7 -5.71 -4.61 4.25
N PHE A 8 -4.63 -4.40 3.49
CA PHE A 8 -4.00 -3.09 3.36
C PHE A 8 -4.94 -2.05 2.73
N LEU A 9 -5.69 -2.43 1.68
CA LEU A 9 -6.66 -1.55 1.05
C LEU A 9 -7.82 -1.19 1.98
N ASP A 10 -8.25 -2.11 2.83
CA ASP A 10 -9.28 -1.84 3.85
C ASP A 10 -8.77 -0.80 4.86
N TRP A 11 -7.57 -1.01 5.38
CA TRP A 11 -6.91 -0.04 6.28
C TRP A 11 -6.75 1.33 5.62
N CYS A 12 -6.30 1.40 4.36
CA CYS A 12 -6.24 2.65 3.60
C CYS A 12 -7.59 3.36 3.48
N CYS A 13 -8.69 2.61 3.32
CA CYS A 13 -10.04 3.19 3.30
C CYS A 13 -10.42 3.77 4.66
N GLN A 14 -10.09 3.10 5.76
CA GLN A 14 -10.35 3.58 7.12
C GLN A 14 -9.57 4.88 7.41
N GLU A 15 -8.27 4.90 7.08
CA GLU A 15 -7.42 6.10 7.21
C GLU A 15 -7.94 7.27 6.36
N ALA A 16 -8.34 7.00 5.11
CA ALA A 16 -8.90 8.01 4.23
C ALA A 16 -10.26 8.54 4.76
N ALA A 17 -11.11 7.67 5.31
CA ALA A 17 -12.38 8.06 5.93
C ALA A 17 -12.16 8.94 7.16
N ALA A 18 -11.20 8.59 8.02
CA ALA A 18 -10.82 9.39 9.19
C ALA A 18 -10.34 10.80 8.80
N ARG A 19 -9.78 10.94 7.59
CA ARG A 19 -9.37 12.23 6.99
C ARG A 19 -10.49 12.92 6.20
N GLY A 20 -11.74 12.47 6.33
CA GLY A 20 -12.92 13.04 5.67
C GLY A 20 -12.96 12.84 4.16
N LYS A 21 -12.22 11.85 3.61
CA LYS A 21 -12.22 11.56 2.18
C LYS A 21 -13.37 10.61 1.85
N THR A 22 -13.90 10.73 0.64
CA THR A 22 -14.98 9.87 0.11
C THR A 22 -14.51 8.97 -1.04
N ALA A 23 -13.32 9.25 -1.58
CA ALA A 23 -12.67 8.45 -2.59
C ALA A 23 -11.15 8.43 -2.41
N LEU A 24 -10.53 7.34 -2.86
CA LEU A 24 -9.09 7.13 -2.91
C LEU A 24 -8.70 6.65 -4.31
N LEU A 25 -7.83 7.40 -4.98
CA LEU A 25 -7.25 7.00 -6.27
C LEU A 25 -6.02 6.11 -6.02
N LEU A 26 -6.09 4.86 -6.44
CA LEU A 26 -5.03 3.87 -6.32
C LEU A 26 -4.18 3.89 -7.59
N VAL A 27 -3.04 4.56 -7.54
CA VAL A 27 -2.02 4.54 -8.60
C VAL A 27 -0.98 3.47 -8.23
N TRP A 28 -0.92 2.39 -9.01
CA TRP A 28 0.00 1.27 -8.74
C TRP A 28 0.40 0.52 -10.02
N ASP A 29 1.43 -0.32 -9.91
CA ASP A 29 1.92 -1.15 -11.00
C ASP A 29 1.04 -2.38 -11.28
N ASN A 30 1.49 -3.24 -12.21
CA ASN A 30 0.78 -4.45 -12.62
C ASN A 30 1.31 -5.71 -11.93
N ALA A 31 1.80 -5.61 -10.68
CA ALA A 31 2.20 -6.80 -9.93
C ALA A 31 1.07 -7.83 -9.88
N SER A 32 1.41 -9.13 -9.97
CA SER A 32 0.43 -10.21 -10.16
C SER A 32 -0.66 -10.25 -9.07
N TRP A 33 -0.33 -9.85 -7.84
CA TRP A 33 -1.29 -9.74 -6.76
C TRP A 33 -2.19 -8.49 -6.86
N HIS A 34 -1.71 -7.34 -7.35
CA HIS A 34 -2.53 -6.13 -7.59
C HIS A 34 -3.63 -6.39 -8.63
N ILE A 35 -3.30 -7.11 -9.71
CA ILE A 35 -4.22 -7.43 -10.80
C ILE A 35 -5.01 -8.74 -10.59
N SER A 36 -4.79 -9.41 -9.46
CA SER A 36 -5.42 -10.70 -9.18
C SER A 36 -6.95 -10.62 -9.16
N LYS A 37 -7.62 -11.71 -9.57
CA LYS A 37 -9.08 -11.82 -9.50
C LYS A 37 -9.60 -11.55 -8.08
N ALA A 38 -8.90 -12.04 -7.06
CA ALA A 38 -9.25 -11.81 -5.66
C ALA A 38 -9.30 -10.33 -5.30
N VAL A 39 -8.24 -9.56 -5.60
CA VAL A 39 -8.19 -8.12 -5.31
C VAL A 39 -9.25 -7.36 -6.13
N ARG A 40 -9.39 -7.67 -7.43
CA ARG A 40 -10.39 -7.01 -8.29
C ARG A 40 -11.83 -7.27 -7.83
N THR A 41 -12.14 -8.49 -7.38
CA THR A 41 -13.45 -8.83 -6.81
C THR A 41 -13.67 -8.08 -5.50
N TRP A 42 -12.68 -8.10 -4.59
CA TRP A 42 -12.79 -7.41 -3.31
C TRP A 42 -13.03 -5.90 -3.48
N ILE A 43 -12.29 -5.22 -4.37
CA ILE A 43 -12.48 -3.79 -4.68
C ILE A 43 -13.90 -3.52 -5.20
N ARG A 44 -14.40 -4.40 -6.09
CA ARG A 44 -15.75 -4.26 -6.64
C ARG A 44 -16.82 -4.38 -5.56
N ASP A 45 -16.70 -5.38 -4.69
CA ASP A 45 -17.68 -5.64 -3.64
C ASP A 45 -17.65 -4.56 -2.57
N HIS A 46 -16.45 -4.09 -2.19
CA HIS A 46 -16.27 -2.93 -1.34
C HIS A 46 -16.95 -1.68 -1.90
N ASN A 47 -16.63 -1.31 -3.14
CA ASN A 47 -17.22 -0.14 -3.80
C ASN A 47 -18.74 -0.24 -3.94
N ARG A 48 -19.29 -1.46 -4.14
CA ARG A 48 -20.73 -1.69 -4.17
C ARG A 48 -21.37 -1.41 -2.81
N ARG A 49 -20.77 -1.89 -1.71
CA ARG A 49 -21.24 -1.61 -0.35
C ARG A 49 -21.18 -0.12 0.00
N VAL A 50 -20.09 0.55 -0.34
CA VAL A 50 -19.94 2.01 -0.14
C VAL A 50 -21.00 2.78 -0.93
N LYS A 51 -21.25 2.41 -2.18
CA LYS A 51 -22.29 3.05 -3.00
C LYS A 51 -23.70 2.83 -2.45
N ALA A 52 -23.99 1.63 -1.95
CA ALA A 52 -25.31 1.29 -1.42
C ALA A 52 -25.60 1.97 -0.07
N SER A 53 -24.59 2.04 0.81
CA SER A 53 -24.73 2.66 2.14
C SER A 53 -24.55 4.19 2.13
N GLY A 54 -23.87 4.73 1.12
CA GLY A 54 -23.42 6.13 1.12
C GLY A 54 -22.28 6.40 2.12
N GLN A 55 -21.75 5.37 2.78
CA GLN A 55 -20.73 5.48 3.82
C GLN A 55 -19.43 4.80 3.41
N GLY A 56 -18.30 5.42 3.77
CA GLY A 56 -16.95 4.92 3.50
C GLY A 56 -16.28 5.53 2.26
N VAL A 57 -15.16 4.92 1.85
CA VAL A 57 -14.29 5.44 0.80
C VAL A 57 -14.34 4.56 -0.44
N ARG A 58 -14.61 5.16 -1.59
CA ARG A 58 -14.57 4.47 -2.88
C ARG A 58 -13.13 4.37 -3.40
N LEU A 59 -12.73 3.18 -3.81
CA LEU A 59 -11.44 2.94 -4.45
C LEU A 59 -11.56 3.13 -5.97
N LEU A 60 -10.75 4.02 -6.53
CA LEU A 60 -10.63 4.24 -7.97
C LEU A 60 -9.28 3.69 -8.42
N VAL A 61 -9.28 2.61 -9.19
CA VAL A 61 -8.03 1.96 -9.63
C VAL A 61 -7.50 2.62 -10.90
N CYS A 62 -6.26 3.10 -10.84
CA CYS A 62 -5.52 3.68 -11.95
C CYS A 62 -4.22 2.88 -12.17
N PRO A 63 -4.25 1.81 -12.98
CA PRO A 63 -3.06 1.03 -13.24
C PRO A 63 -2.07 1.82 -14.11
N LEU A 64 -0.80 1.75 -13.77
CA LEU A 64 0.27 2.31 -14.60
C LEU A 64 0.46 1.48 -15.88
N PRO A 65 0.96 2.09 -16.97
CA PRO A 65 1.42 1.32 -18.14
C PRO A 65 2.48 0.28 -17.74
N ILE A 66 2.49 -0.84 -18.46
CA ILE A 66 3.42 -1.95 -18.20
C ILE A 66 4.86 -1.46 -18.44
N LYS A 67 5.78 -1.83 -17.53
CA LYS A 67 7.20 -1.45 -17.57
C LYS A 67 7.44 0.06 -17.57
N SER A 68 6.62 0.84 -16.86
CA SER A 68 6.76 2.30 -16.75
C SER A 68 7.02 2.79 -15.32
N PRO A 69 8.14 2.41 -14.69
CA PRO A 69 8.48 2.84 -13.33
C PRO A 69 8.62 4.37 -13.21
N TRP A 70 9.02 5.08 -14.26
CA TRP A 70 9.14 6.54 -14.26
C TRP A 70 7.82 7.29 -14.06
N LEU A 71 6.67 6.60 -14.24
CA LEU A 71 5.35 7.16 -13.96
C LEU A 71 4.90 6.93 -12.50
N ASN A 72 5.65 6.15 -11.73
CA ASN A 72 5.33 5.85 -10.34
C ASN A 72 6.01 6.86 -9.41
N PRO A 73 5.27 7.81 -8.81
CA PRO A 73 5.86 8.90 -8.03
C PRO A 73 6.50 8.43 -6.71
N ILE A 74 6.34 7.15 -6.34
CA ILE A 74 6.99 6.58 -5.15
C ILE A 74 8.47 6.23 -5.41
N GLU A 75 8.88 6.02 -6.67
CA GLU A 75 10.26 5.60 -6.99
C GLU A 75 11.32 6.61 -6.53
N PRO A 76 11.16 7.93 -6.76
CA PRO A 76 12.10 8.91 -6.21
C PRO A 76 12.11 8.90 -4.68
N LYS A 77 10.95 8.73 -4.02
CA LYS A 77 10.89 8.67 -2.55
C LYS A 77 11.74 7.52 -2.03
N TRP A 78 11.61 6.33 -2.61
CA TRP A 78 12.43 5.17 -2.22
C TRP A 78 13.92 5.41 -2.41
N ALA A 79 14.34 6.02 -3.52
CA ALA A 79 15.74 6.29 -3.76
C ALA A 79 16.34 7.23 -2.69
N HIS A 80 15.60 8.27 -2.29
CA HIS A 80 16.07 9.25 -1.30
C HIS A 80 16.04 8.66 0.11
N THR A 81 14.94 8.03 0.51
CA THR A 81 14.82 7.35 1.82
C THR A 81 15.88 6.28 1.98
N LYS A 82 16.14 5.46 0.94
CA LYS A 82 17.19 4.44 1.00
C LYS A 82 18.55 5.07 1.29
N ARG A 83 18.91 6.18 0.60
CA ARG A 83 20.19 6.87 0.83
C ARG A 83 20.32 7.43 2.24
N GLN A 84 19.22 7.86 2.87
CA GLN A 84 19.21 8.36 4.25
C GLN A 84 19.30 7.24 5.29
N VAL A 85 18.79 6.05 4.98
CA VAL A 85 18.63 4.96 5.95
C VAL A 85 19.79 3.95 5.93
N VAL A 86 20.38 3.67 4.76
CA VAL A 86 21.39 2.61 4.64
C VAL A 86 22.73 3.02 5.26
N GLU A 87 23.34 2.08 5.99
CA GLU A 87 24.68 2.22 6.56
C GLU A 87 25.70 1.42 5.73
N PRO A 88 26.89 1.97 5.45
CA PRO A 88 27.93 1.24 4.71
C PRO A 88 28.57 0.11 5.53
N ASP A 89 28.61 0.26 6.86
CA ASP A 89 29.50 -0.55 7.71
C ASP A 89 28.82 -1.76 8.36
N ARG A 90 27.48 -1.83 8.33
CA ARG A 90 26.76 -2.96 8.94
C ARG A 90 25.37 -3.20 8.35
N LEU A 91 24.89 -4.42 8.54
CA LEU A 91 23.49 -4.76 8.34
C LEU A 91 22.63 -4.24 9.50
N LEU A 92 21.52 -3.59 9.17
CA LEU A 92 20.54 -3.13 10.13
C LEU A 92 19.57 -4.26 10.49
N PRO A 93 19.28 -4.51 11.79
CA PRO A 93 18.16 -5.35 12.20
C PRO A 93 16.85 -4.84 11.62
N ALA A 94 15.89 -5.76 11.34
CA ALA A 94 14.64 -5.42 10.66
C ALA A 94 13.83 -4.31 11.37
N ARG A 95 13.81 -4.31 12.71
CA ARG A 95 13.13 -3.29 13.50
C ARG A 95 13.79 -1.92 13.36
N GLU A 96 15.11 -1.86 13.52
CA GLU A 96 15.89 -0.62 13.37
C GLU A 96 15.73 -0.05 11.96
N LEU A 97 15.77 -0.90 10.93
CA LEU A 97 15.53 -0.50 9.56
C LEU A 97 14.14 0.13 9.38
N ALA A 98 13.09 -0.51 9.92
CA ALA A 98 11.73 -0.01 9.79
C ALA A 98 11.51 1.32 10.54
N GLU A 99 12.07 1.47 11.75
CA GLU A 99 12.04 2.71 12.52
C GLU A 99 12.73 3.85 11.75
N ARG A 100 13.94 3.62 11.22
CA ARG A 100 14.66 4.62 10.41
C ARG A 100 13.92 4.99 9.12
N VAL A 101 13.26 4.03 8.46
CA VAL A 101 12.44 4.31 7.27
C VAL A 101 11.26 5.20 7.63
N CYS A 102 10.59 4.93 8.75
CA CYS A 102 9.49 5.75 9.26
C CYS A 102 9.96 7.18 9.56
N ASP A 103 11.09 7.33 10.26
CA ASP A 103 11.67 8.64 10.58
C ASP A 103 12.01 9.42 9.30
N ALA A 104 12.69 8.78 8.33
CA ALA A 104 13.07 9.40 7.07
C ALA A 104 11.88 9.77 6.17
N LEU A 105 10.73 9.09 6.34
CA LEU A 105 9.48 9.40 5.63
C LEU A 105 8.53 10.30 6.45
N GLU A 106 8.97 10.73 7.64
CA GLU A 106 8.19 11.53 8.58
C GLU A 106 6.80 10.92 8.87
N CYS A 107 6.77 9.59 9.03
CA CYS A 107 5.54 8.85 9.27
C CYS A 107 5.61 8.01 10.55
N PRO A 108 4.47 7.79 11.23
CA PRO A 108 4.45 6.95 12.42
C PRO A 108 4.74 5.48 12.04
N TYR A 109 5.37 4.77 12.97
CA TYR A 109 5.52 3.33 12.86
C TYR A 109 4.16 2.64 13.03
N HIS A 110 3.81 1.79 12.07
CA HIS A 110 2.61 0.95 12.12
C HIS A 110 2.99 -0.52 12.23
N ALA A 111 2.20 -1.29 12.97
CA ALA A 111 2.38 -2.73 13.07
C ALA A 111 2.32 -3.40 11.68
N HIS A 112 3.20 -4.37 11.45
CA HIS A 112 3.24 -5.11 10.20
C HIS A 112 1.96 -5.91 9.98
N ILE A 113 1.44 -5.90 8.74
CA ILE A 113 0.36 -6.81 8.35
C ILE A 113 0.93 -8.23 8.34
N PRO A 114 0.36 -9.18 9.12
CA PRO A 114 0.82 -10.55 9.12
C PRO A 114 0.76 -11.12 7.70
N THR A 115 1.87 -11.65 7.23
CA THR A 115 1.85 -12.41 5.97
C THR A 115 1.29 -13.79 6.30
N PRO A 116 0.26 -14.29 5.59
CA PRO A 116 -0.16 -15.67 5.78
C PRO A 116 1.03 -16.59 5.51
N GLU A 117 1.31 -17.51 6.43
CA GLU A 117 2.37 -18.51 6.24
C GLU A 117 2.21 -19.16 4.87
N LYS A 118 3.34 -19.40 4.19
CA LYS A 118 3.31 -20.24 3.00
C LYS A 118 2.77 -21.59 3.45
N ALA A 119 1.63 -22.00 2.90
CA ALA A 119 1.22 -23.40 2.97
C ALA A 119 2.42 -24.23 2.45
N ALA A 120 2.90 -25.15 3.28
CA ALA A 120 4.05 -26.00 3.02
C ALA A 120 3.82 -26.88 1.78
#